data_AF-A0A7X7J1Q5-F1
#
_entry.id   AF-A0A7X7J1Q5-F1
#
_cell.length_a   1.000
_cell.length_b   1.000
_cell.length_c   1.000
_cell.angle_alpha   90.00
_cell.angle_beta   90.00
_cell.angle_gamma   90.00
#
_symmetry.space_group_name_H-M   'P 1'
#
loop_
_entity.id
_entity.type
_entity.pdbx_description
1 polymer ?
#
loop_
_entity_poly.entity_id
_entity_poly.type
_entity_poly.pdbx_seq_one_letter_code
_entity_poly.pdbx_strand_id
1 'polypeptide(L)'
;MADNYLEFSEEITGLTEEETQWWLDQFEPVYVFGDKEYTEANLPAECDTAKADWSGCRGYRDMPDCESSPFAQVGFAYAFIEAPAEDDVDSGRCLHIYSQDWGSLDGVAHLVQKFLKQFRPKECWSLTWAETCSKPHIGNFGGGWMFVTAEGVEWGDTFSQAEALWKNFQQRAAEGKPGGEGRSP
;
A
#
# COMPACT_ATOMS: atom_id res chain seq x y z
N MET A 1 21.09 8.05 16.02
CA MET A 1 19.87 7.49 15.42
C MET A 1 19.60 8.22 14.11
N ALA A 2 19.17 7.48 13.11
CA ALA A 2 18.71 7.97 11.83
C ALA A 2 17.25 7.56 11.69
N ASP A 3 16.45 8.41 11.07
CA ASP A 3 15.02 8.20 10.89
C ASP A 3 14.82 7.70 9.45
N ASN A 4 14.05 6.62 9.31
CA ASN A 4 13.71 6.06 8.01
C ASN A 4 12.27 6.45 7.68
N TYR A 5 12.02 6.77 6.41
CA TYR A 5 10.72 7.19 5.92
C TYR A 5 10.30 6.33 4.73
N LEU A 6 8.98 6.24 4.55
CA LEU A 6 8.36 5.54 3.44
C LEU A 6 7.50 6.53 2.66
N GLU A 7 7.89 6.80 1.43
CA GLU A 7 7.29 7.83 0.57
C GLU A 7 6.64 7.19 -0.66
N PHE A 8 5.41 7.58 -0.98
CA PHE A 8 4.72 7.23 -2.22
C PHE A 8 3.66 8.27 -2.56
N SER A 9 3.22 8.31 -3.81
CA SER A 9 2.18 9.21 -4.28
C SER A 9 1.60 8.69 -5.58
N GLU A 10 0.38 8.17 -5.52
CA GLU A 10 -0.30 7.55 -6.66
C GLU A 10 -1.79 7.91 -6.67
N GLU A 11 -2.44 7.76 -7.81
CA GLU A 11 -3.85 8.13 -7.98
C GLU A 11 -4.72 6.99 -8.49
N ILE A 12 -5.99 7.04 -8.14
CA ILE A 12 -7.07 6.29 -8.78
C ILE A 12 -7.97 7.31 -9.47
N THR A 13 -8.03 7.24 -10.79
CA THR A 13 -8.70 8.26 -11.62
C THR A 13 -10.09 7.82 -12.06
N GLY A 14 -10.90 8.78 -12.48
CA GLY A 14 -12.22 8.55 -13.06
C GLY A 14 -13.20 7.90 -12.07
N LEU A 15 -13.16 8.27 -10.79
CA LEU A 15 -14.10 7.75 -9.81
C LEU A 15 -15.51 8.28 -10.09
N THR A 16 -16.46 7.36 -10.08
CA THR A 16 -17.89 7.70 -10.00
C THR A 16 -18.26 8.19 -8.59
N GLU A 17 -19.46 8.74 -8.45
CA GLU A 17 -19.97 9.14 -7.12
C GLU A 17 -20.16 7.92 -6.19
N GLU A 18 -20.60 6.78 -6.73
CA GLU A 18 -20.74 5.53 -5.97
C GLU A 18 -19.38 5.02 -5.49
N GLU A 19 -18.38 5.00 -6.38
CA GLU A 19 -17.01 4.60 -6.03
C GLU A 19 -16.39 5.55 -5.00
N THR A 20 -16.65 6.86 -5.13
CA THR A 20 -16.18 7.87 -4.16
C THR A 20 -16.79 7.62 -2.79
N GLN A 21 -18.12 7.42 -2.73
CA GLN A 21 -18.80 7.16 -1.47
C GLN A 21 -18.30 5.86 -0.83
N TRP A 22 -18.05 4.83 -1.64
CA TRP A 22 -17.48 3.58 -1.14
C TRP A 22 -16.12 3.79 -0.47
N TRP A 23 -15.23 4.59 -1.05
CA TRP A 23 -13.94 4.93 -0.44
C TRP A 23 -14.11 5.66 0.89
N LEU A 24 -14.99 6.66 0.94
CA LEU A 24 -15.31 7.38 2.18
C LEU A 24 -15.84 6.43 3.27
N ASP A 25 -16.71 5.49 2.88
CA ASP A 25 -17.26 4.47 3.78
C ASP A 25 -16.17 3.51 4.29
N GLN A 26 -15.19 3.14 3.46
CA GLN A 26 -14.08 2.28 3.89
C GLN A 26 -13.10 3.00 4.83
N PHE A 27 -12.94 4.31 4.66
CA PHE A 27 -12.08 5.13 5.51
C PHE A 27 -12.69 5.46 6.87
N GLU A 28 -14.02 5.29 7.01
CA GLU A 28 -14.74 5.58 8.24
C GLU A 28 -14.26 4.69 9.41
N PRO A 29 -13.91 5.28 10.57
CA PRO A 29 -13.64 4.52 11.78
C PRO A 29 -14.91 3.84 12.30
N VAL A 30 -14.79 2.56 12.66
CA VAL A 30 -15.89 1.77 13.21
C VAL A 30 -15.47 1.03 14.48
N TYR A 31 -16.47 0.73 15.31
CA TYR A 31 -16.38 -0.02 16.55
C TYR A 31 -17.27 -1.26 16.45
N VAL A 32 -16.70 -2.41 16.75
CA VAL A 32 -17.38 -3.70 16.67
C VAL A 32 -17.64 -4.22 18.07
N PHE A 33 -18.90 -4.57 18.35
CA PHE A 33 -19.35 -5.22 19.58
C PHE A 33 -20.14 -6.46 19.20
N GLY A 34 -19.54 -7.64 19.39
CA GLY A 34 -19.99 -8.91 18.86
C GLY A 34 -20.13 -8.85 17.35
N ASP A 35 -21.33 -9.12 16.86
CA ASP A 35 -21.63 -9.11 15.42
C ASP A 35 -22.02 -7.72 14.88
N LYS A 36 -22.14 -6.71 15.75
CA LYS A 36 -22.62 -5.38 15.37
C LYS A 36 -21.48 -4.41 15.14
N GLU A 37 -21.61 -3.63 14.08
CA GLU A 37 -20.70 -2.54 13.75
C GLU A 37 -21.40 -1.19 13.96
N TYR A 38 -20.66 -0.25 14.52
CA TYR A 38 -21.10 1.11 14.75
C TYR A 38 -20.04 2.09 14.26
N THR A 39 -20.47 3.18 13.64
CA THR A 39 -19.65 4.36 13.43
C THR A 39 -19.71 5.21 14.69
N GLU A 40 -18.80 6.18 14.83
CA GLU A 40 -18.85 7.11 15.97
C GLU A 40 -20.20 7.84 16.06
N ALA A 41 -20.78 8.19 14.91
CA ALA A 41 -22.05 8.91 14.84
C ALA A 41 -23.28 8.10 15.28
N ASN A 42 -23.22 6.77 15.21
CA ASN A 42 -24.35 5.88 15.52
C ASN A 42 -24.07 4.96 16.72
N LEU A 43 -22.97 5.18 17.43
CA LEU A 43 -22.60 4.42 18.62
C LEU A 43 -23.60 4.66 19.76
N PRO A 44 -24.23 3.62 20.33
CA PRO A 44 -25.10 3.77 21.49
C PRO A 44 -24.34 4.36 22.69
N ALA A 45 -24.99 5.23 23.47
CA ALA A 45 -24.34 5.94 24.59
C ALA A 45 -23.86 4.99 25.71
N GLU A 46 -24.44 3.80 25.79
CA GLU A 46 -24.05 2.72 26.70
C GLU A 46 -22.77 1.97 26.27
N CYS A 47 -22.33 2.12 25.02
CA CYS A 47 -21.14 1.46 24.50
C CYS A 47 -19.88 2.24 24.91
N ASP A 48 -18.94 1.51 25.51
CA ASP A 48 -17.61 2.01 25.88
C ASP A 48 -16.62 1.60 24.78
N THR A 49 -16.11 2.55 24.00
CA THR A 49 -15.22 2.28 22.85
C THR A 49 -13.94 1.54 23.27
N ALA A 50 -13.48 1.71 24.51
CA ALA A 50 -12.34 0.97 25.06
C ALA A 50 -12.63 -0.53 25.28
N LYS A 51 -13.91 -0.95 25.19
CA LYS A 51 -14.37 -2.33 25.31
C LYS A 51 -14.88 -2.91 23.99
N ALA A 52 -14.68 -2.22 22.87
CA ALA A 52 -14.99 -2.78 21.57
C ALA A 52 -14.16 -4.06 21.35
N ASP A 53 -14.78 -5.10 20.79
CA ASP A 53 -14.08 -6.33 20.41
C ASP A 53 -13.07 -6.03 19.29
N TRP A 54 -13.39 -5.04 18.44
CA TRP A 54 -12.48 -4.49 17.45
C TRP A 54 -12.81 -3.02 17.14
N SER A 55 -11.79 -2.24 16.78
CA SER A 55 -11.93 -0.86 16.32
C SER A 55 -10.87 -0.52 15.28
N GLY A 56 -11.24 0.29 14.28
CA GLY A 56 -10.35 0.70 13.19
C GLY A 56 -11.14 1.16 11.97
N CYS A 57 -10.47 1.44 10.85
CA CYS A 57 -11.13 1.78 9.59
C CYS A 57 -11.94 0.59 9.05
N ARG A 58 -13.20 0.82 8.63
CA ARG A 58 -14.12 -0.21 8.13
C ARG A 58 -13.46 -1.12 7.08
N GLY A 59 -12.66 -0.52 6.20
CA GLY A 59 -11.99 -1.25 5.12
C GLY A 59 -10.99 -2.32 5.57
N TYR A 60 -10.53 -2.30 6.82
CA TYR A 60 -9.58 -3.27 7.39
C TYR A 60 -10.21 -4.35 8.26
N ARG A 61 -11.54 -4.35 8.42
CA ARG A 61 -12.25 -5.34 9.26
C ARG A 61 -11.99 -6.79 8.84
N ASP A 62 -11.79 -7.01 7.55
CA ASP A 62 -11.51 -8.30 6.92
C ASP A 62 -10.02 -8.50 6.60
N MET A 63 -9.15 -7.56 7.00
CA MET A 63 -7.72 -7.68 6.80
C MET A 63 -7.12 -8.63 7.85
N PRO A 64 -6.39 -9.68 7.44
CA PRO A 64 -5.70 -10.56 8.37
C PRO A 64 -4.73 -9.77 9.26
N ASP A 65 -4.62 -10.15 10.52
CA ASP A 65 -3.67 -9.59 11.50
C ASP A 65 -3.79 -8.06 11.74
N CYS A 66 -4.87 -7.44 11.30
CA CYS A 66 -5.13 -6.03 11.59
C CYS A 66 -5.48 -5.85 13.08
N GLU A 67 -4.53 -5.31 13.84
CA GLU A 67 -4.73 -5.02 15.26
C GLU A 67 -5.83 -3.98 15.44
N SER A 68 -6.73 -4.26 16.39
CA SER A 68 -7.73 -3.30 16.82
C SER A 68 -7.03 -2.08 17.43
N SER A 69 -7.33 -0.90 16.90
CA SER A 69 -6.86 0.36 17.46
C SER A 69 -7.90 1.45 17.25
N PRO A 70 -8.38 2.10 18.32
CA PRO A 70 -9.34 3.20 18.22
C PRO A 70 -8.69 4.46 17.61
N PHE A 71 -7.37 4.47 17.43
CA PHE A 71 -6.62 5.54 16.78
C PHE A 71 -6.10 5.14 15.39
N ALA A 72 -6.43 3.93 14.90
CA ALA A 72 -6.04 3.51 13.57
C ALA A 72 -6.79 4.36 12.54
N GLN A 73 -6.07 5.33 11.98
CA GLN A 73 -6.42 5.94 10.71
C GLN A 73 -6.14 4.93 9.57
N VAL A 74 -6.49 5.30 8.35
CA VAL A 74 -6.27 4.47 7.16
C VAL A 74 -4.79 4.14 6.91
N GLY A 75 -3.86 4.77 7.62
CA GLY A 75 -2.44 4.42 7.57
C GLY A 75 -1.70 5.04 6.38
N PHE A 76 -2.30 6.03 5.73
CA PHE A 76 -1.73 6.86 4.67
C PHE A 76 -2.53 8.15 4.54
N ALA A 77 -1.99 9.16 3.87
CA ALA A 77 -2.73 10.36 3.54
C ALA A 77 -3.51 10.17 2.23
N TYR A 78 -4.66 10.85 2.12
CA TYR A 78 -5.44 10.84 0.89
C TYR A 78 -6.11 12.19 0.64
N ALA A 79 -6.42 12.46 -0.63
CA ALA A 79 -7.20 13.63 -1.04
C ALA A 79 -8.05 13.28 -2.26
N PHE A 80 -9.30 13.77 -2.28
CA PHE A 80 -10.11 13.76 -3.50
C PHE A 80 -9.84 15.03 -4.29
N ILE A 81 -9.48 14.86 -5.56
CA ILE A 81 -9.13 15.95 -6.48
C ILE A 81 -10.18 15.96 -7.59
N GLU A 82 -10.84 17.09 -7.79
CA GLU A 82 -11.72 17.30 -8.93
C GLU A 82 -10.87 17.61 -10.17
N ALA A 83 -11.17 17.00 -11.30
CA ALA A 83 -10.49 17.34 -12.54
C ALA A 83 -10.80 18.79 -12.96
N PRO A 84 -9.82 19.55 -13.47
CA PRO A 84 -10.06 20.91 -13.95
C PRO A 84 -11.06 20.88 -15.11
N ALA A 85 -12.08 21.73 -15.04
CA ALA A 85 -13.20 21.79 -15.98
C ALA A 85 -12.85 22.16 -17.44
N GLU A 86 -11.57 22.32 -17.77
CA GLU A 86 -11.10 22.78 -19.08
C GLU A 86 -10.78 21.65 -20.06
N ASP A 87 -10.59 20.41 -19.58
CA ASP A 87 -10.39 19.26 -20.45
C ASP A 87 -11.75 18.57 -20.71
N ASP A 88 -12.17 18.58 -21.97
CA ASP A 88 -13.42 18.01 -22.54
C ASP A 88 -13.52 16.47 -22.41
N VAL A 89 -12.78 15.90 -21.46
CA VAL A 89 -12.74 14.49 -21.11
C VAL A 89 -13.37 14.40 -19.73
N ASP A 90 -14.43 13.60 -19.60
CA ASP A 90 -15.06 13.19 -18.34
C ASP A 90 -14.02 12.53 -17.43
N SER A 91 -13.18 13.37 -16.82
CA SER A 91 -11.96 12.98 -16.11
C SER A 91 -12.26 12.54 -14.68
N GLY A 92 -13.53 12.66 -14.28
CA GLY A 92 -14.07 12.21 -13.01
C GLY A 92 -13.34 12.81 -11.81
N ARG A 93 -13.74 12.35 -10.63
CA ARG A 93 -13.02 12.64 -9.38
C ARG A 93 -11.83 11.69 -9.28
N CYS A 94 -10.67 12.19 -8.87
CA CYS A 94 -9.49 11.38 -8.60
C CYS A 94 -9.28 11.21 -7.10
N LEU A 95 -8.87 10.02 -6.66
CA LEU A 95 -8.38 9.79 -5.31
C LEU A 95 -6.85 9.72 -5.34
N HIS A 96 -6.21 10.72 -4.74
CA HIS A 96 -4.77 10.76 -4.52
C HIS A 96 -4.44 10.08 -3.20
N ILE A 97 -3.58 9.06 -3.23
CA ILE A 97 -3.10 8.30 -2.08
C ILE A 97 -1.60 8.54 -1.96
N TYR A 98 -1.16 9.05 -0.81
CA TYR A 98 0.24 9.42 -0.63
C TYR A 98 0.74 9.25 0.81
N SER A 99 2.06 9.18 0.95
CA SER A 99 2.74 9.29 2.23
C SER A 99 4.08 10.00 2.06
N GLN A 100 4.48 10.73 3.09
CA GLN A 100 5.77 11.44 3.17
C GLN A 100 6.69 10.88 4.25
N ASP A 101 6.14 10.21 5.25
CA ASP A 101 6.89 9.82 6.44
C ASP A 101 6.62 8.37 6.88
N TRP A 102 5.36 7.94 6.80
CA TRP A 102 4.91 6.62 7.26
C TRP A 102 3.65 6.20 6.50
N GLY A 103 3.66 5.00 5.92
CA GLY A 103 2.55 4.51 5.12
C GLY A 103 2.39 2.99 5.22
N SER A 104 1.17 2.53 5.46
CA SER A 104 0.83 1.11 5.44
C SER A 104 0.61 0.67 4.00
N LEU A 105 1.65 0.13 3.37
CA LEU A 105 1.55 -0.45 2.02
C LEU A 105 0.56 -1.61 1.99
N ASP A 106 0.51 -2.45 3.02
CA ASP A 106 -0.46 -3.54 3.13
C ASP A 106 -1.90 -3.04 3.18
N GLY A 107 -2.14 -1.94 3.92
CA GLY A 107 -3.45 -1.29 3.98
C GLY A 107 -3.87 -0.72 2.63
N VAL A 108 -2.96 -0.05 1.92
CA VAL A 108 -3.21 0.44 0.54
C VAL A 108 -3.55 -0.74 -0.38
N ALA A 109 -2.73 -1.79 -0.39
CA ALA A 109 -2.92 -2.95 -1.25
C ALA A 109 -4.27 -3.65 -0.99
N HIS A 110 -4.64 -3.82 0.29
CA HIS A 110 -5.90 -4.43 0.71
C HIS A 110 -7.10 -3.62 0.23
N LEU A 111 -7.10 -2.30 0.44
CA LEU A 111 -8.22 -1.45 0.06
C LEU A 111 -8.35 -1.33 -1.46
N VAL A 112 -7.25 -1.13 -2.18
CA VAL A 112 -7.26 -1.07 -3.64
C VAL A 112 -7.73 -2.39 -4.23
N GLN A 113 -7.27 -3.53 -3.69
CA GLN A 113 -7.76 -4.82 -4.18
C GLN A 113 -9.27 -4.99 -3.95
N LYS A 114 -9.79 -4.61 -2.77
CA LYS A 114 -11.23 -4.63 -2.49
C LYS A 114 -12.01 -3.76 -3.45
N PHE A 115 -11.50 -2.56 -3.73
CA PHE A 115 -12.06 -1.64 -4.71
C PHE A 115 -12.14 -2.27 -6.10
N LEU A 116 -11.02 -2.82 -6.60
CA LEU A 116 -10.96 -3.47 -7.91
C LEU A 116 -11.91 -4.68 -7.97
N LYS A 117 -11.98 -5.51 -6.93
CA LYS A 117 -12.92 -6.65 -6.87
C LYS A 117 -14.37 -6.21 -7.01
N GLN A 118 -14.74 -5.10 -6.38
CA GLN A 118 -16.12 -4.61 -6.35
C GLN A 118 -16.52 -3.88 -7.64
N PHE A 119 -15.69 -2.95 -8.10
CA PHE A 119 -16.07 -2.00 -9.17
C PHE A 119 -15.34 -2.24 -10.49
N ARG A 120 -14.07 -2.65 -10.44
CA ARG A 120 -13.19 -2.69 -11.62
C ARG A 120 -12.41 -4.02 -11.74
N PRO A 121 -13.09 -5.19 -11.83
CA PRO A 121 -12.44 -6.49 -11.70
C PRO A 121 -11.49 -6.85 -12.85
N LYS A 122 -11.51 -6.08 -13.96
CA LYS A 122 -10.65 -6.26 -15.13
C LYS A 122 -9.51 -5.24 -15.20
N GLU A 123 -9.44 -4.32 -14.23
CA GLU A 123 -8.41 -3.30 -14.16
C GLU A 123 -7.31 -3.71 -13.18
N CYS A 124 -6.22 -2.96 -13.24
CA CYS A 124 -5.07 -3.09 -12.36
C CYS A 124 -4.64 -1.72 -11.87
N TRP A 125 -3.94 -1.70 -10.75
CA TRP A 125 -3.35 -0.50 -10.20
C TRP A 125 -1.94 -0.81 -9.70
N SER A 126 -1.03 0.15 -9.78
CA SER A 126 0.34 -0.02 -9.31
C SER A 126 0.78 1.16 -8.48
N LEU A 127 1.67 0.89 -7.53
CA LEU A 127 2.31 1.92 -6.74
C LEU A 127 3.79 1.65 -6.65
N THR A 128 4.57 2.72 -6.74
CA THR A 128 6.00 2.70 -6.38
C THR A 128 6.23 3.47 -5.09
N TRP A 129 7.17 2.99 -4.27
CA TRP A 129 7.56 3.69 -3.06
C TRP A 129 9.08 3.83 -2.98
N ALA A 130 9.52 4.84 -2.25
CA ALA A 130 10.90 5.05 -1.88
C ALA A 130 11.06 4.84 -0.37
N GLU A 131 12.15 4.19 0.01
CA GLU A 131 12.62 4.14 1.39
C GLU A 131 13.77 5.13 1.53
N THR A 132 13.56 6.17 2.32
CA THR A 132 14.52 7.26 2.52
C THR A 132 15.00 7.30 3.96
N CYS A 133 16.15 7.95 4.21
CA CYS A 133 16.75 8.02 5.53
C CYS A 133 17.36 9.40 5.78
N SER A 134 17.19 9.94 6.98
CA SER A 134 17.70 11.27 7.36
C SER A 134 19.24 11.35 7.38
N LYS A 135 19.94 10.20 7.37
CA LYS A 135 21.41 10.11 7.33
C LYS A 135 21.86 8.97 6.41
N PRO A 136 22.92 9.16 5.62
CA PRO A 136 23.38 8.11 4.72
C PRO A 136 23.96 6.92 5.50
N HIS A 137 23.19 5.85 5.58
CA HIS A 137 23.61 4.57 6.17
C HIS A 137 23.54 3.46 5.12
N ILE A 138 24.52 2.56 5.16
CA ILE A 138 24.59 1.40 4.27
C ILE A 138 23.35 0.53 4.55
N GLY A 139 22.55 0.26 3.50
CA GLY A 139 21.37 -0.59 3.59
C GLY A 139 20.07 0.12 3.97
N ASN A 140 20.06 1.45 4.15
CA ASN A 140 18.86 2.22 4.51
C ASN A 140 18.20 2.95 3.33
N PHE A 141 18.66 2.70 2.10
CA PHE A 141 18.05 3.25 0.90
C PHE A 141 17.53 2.11 0.05
N GLY A 142 16.35 2.31 -0.51
CA GLY A 142 15.68 1.32 -1.31
C GLY A 142 14.32 1.83 -1.72
N GLY A 143 13.35 0.93 -1.62
CA GLY A 143 12.02 1.11 -2.17
C GLY A 143 11.63 -0.09 -3.01
N GLY A 144 10.45 0.01 -3.58
CA GLY A 144 9.86 -1.08 -4.31
C GLY A 144 8.63 -0.67 -5.08
N TRP A 145 7.89 -1.68 -5.50
CA TRP A 145 6.69 -1.54 -6.27
C TRP A 145 5.68 -2.61 -5.84
N MET A 146 4.41 -2.27 -5.97
CA MET A 146 3.30 -3.20 -5.87
C MET A 146 2.45 -3.12 -7.14
N PHE A 147 1.87 -4.24 -7.52
CA PHE A 147 0.93 -4.36 -8.61
C PHE A 147 -0.31 -5.09 -8.10
N VAL A 148 -1.44 -4.39 -8.10
CA VAL A 148 -2.70 -4.81 -7.50
C VAL A 148 -3.69 -5.12 -8.62
N THR A 149 -4.29 -6.30 -8.52
CA THR A 149 -5.43 -6.72 -9.35
C THR A 149 -6.57 -7.17 -8.46
N ALA A 150 -7.74 -7.40 -9.04
CA ALA A 150 -8.85 -8.01 -8.31
C ALA A 150 -8.54 -9.44 -7.80
N GLU A 151 -7.55 -10.15 -8.35
CA GLU A 151 -7.24 -11.52 -7.97
C GLU A 151 -6.11 -11.62 -6.94
N GLY A 152 -5.13 -10.72 -7.02
CA GLY A 152 -3.91 -10.79 -6.22
C GLY A 152 -3.12 -9.49 -6.17
N VAL A 153 -2.08 -9.51 -5.35
CA VAL A 153 -1.10 -8.43 -5.24
C VAL A 153 0.28 -9.02 -5.46
N GLU A 154 1.03 -8.43 -6.38
CA GLU A 154 2.44 -8.72 -6.62
C GLU A 154 3.30 -7.61 -6.03
N TRP A 155 4.47 -8.00 -5.51
CA TRP A 155 5.40 -7.11 -4.84
C TRP A 155 6.80 -7.32 -5.40
N GLY A 156 7.59 -6.25 -5.43
CA GLY A 156 9.02 -6.35 -5.62
C GLY A 156 9.75 -5.20 -4.97
N ASP A 157 10.98 -5.46 -4.55
CA ASP A 157 11.82 -4.47 -3.91
C ASP A 157 13.15 -4.34 -4.67
N THR A 158 13.76 -3.17 -4.56
CA THR A 158 15.02 -2.83 -5.24
C THR A 158 16.21 -3.61 -4.68
N PHE A 159 16.17 -3.98 -3.40
CA PHE A 159 17.25 -4.69 -2.72
C PHE A 159 17.40 -6.13 -3.22
N SER A 160 16.32 -6.91 -3.23
CA SER A 160 16.26 -8.29 -3.73
C SER A 160 16.67 -8.37 -5.20
N GLN A 161 16.27 -7.38 -6.01
CA GLN A 161 16.65 -7.30 -7.42
C GLN A 161 18.16 -7.05 -7.59
N ALA A 162 18.74 -6.14 -6.79
CA ALA A 162 20.17 -5.89 -6.79
C ALA A 162 20.97 -7.12 -6.34
N GLU A 163 20.52 -7.81 -5.28
CA GLU A 163 21.13 -9.06 -4.81
C GLU A 163 21.12 -10.15 -5.88
N ALA A 164 20.02 -10.30 -6.62
CA ALA A 164 19.92 -11.28 -7.69
C ALA A 164 20.94 -11.02 -8.81
N LEU A 165 21.14 -9.75 -9.19
CA LEU A 165 22.16 -9.36 -10.16
C LEU A 165 23.58 -9.68 -9.64
N TRP A 166 23.85 -9.44 -8.36
CA TRP A 166 25.13 -9.77 -7.73
C TRP A 166 25.40 -11.27 -7.74
N LYS A 167 24.42 -12.08 -7.34
CA LYS A 167 24.52 -13.55 -7.33
C LYS A 167 24.77 -14.08 -8.75
N ASN A 168 24.04 -13.57 -9.75
CA ASN A 168 24.22 -13.94 -11.16
C ASN A 168 25.61 -13.58 -11.69
N PHE A 169 26.14 -12.41 -11.32
CA PHE A 169 27.50 -12.01 -11.70
C PHE A 169 28.56 -12.94 -11.12
N GLN A 170 28.45 -13.27 -9.82
CA GLN A 170 29.38 -14.19 -9.15
C GLN A 170 29.36 -15.59 -9.76
N GLN A 171 28.18 -16.12 -10.10
CA GLN A 171 28.04 -17.42 -10.76
C GLN A 171 28.74 -17.45 -12.13
N ARG A 172 28.50 -16.43 -12.97
CA ARG A 172 29.18 -16.31 -14.28
C ARG A 172 30.70 -16.21 -14.15
N ALA A 173 31.20 -15.50 -13.14
CA ALA A 173 32.64 -15.40 -12.88
C ALA A 173 33.24 -16.72 -12.40
N ALA A 174 32.48 -17.54 -11.67
CA ALA A 174 32.90 -18.88 -11.25
C ALA A 174 32.92 -19.88 -12.43
N GLU A 175 31.93 -19.81 -13.32
CA GLU A 175 31.83 -20.64 -14.54
C GLU A 175 32.86 -20.25 -15.61
N GLY A 176 33.27 -18.98 -15.64
CA GLY A 176 34.24 -18.42 -16.60
C GLY A 176 35.71 -18.64 -16.29
N LYS A 177 36.09 -19.45 -15.28
CA LYS A 177 37.49 -19.89 -15.07
C LYS A 177 37.77 -21.16 -15.88
N PRO A 178 38.38 -21.10 -17.08
CA PRO A 178 38.95 -22.29 -17.69
C PRO A 178 40.12 -22.75 -16.84
N GLY A 179 40.22 -24.07 -16.63
CA GLY A 179 41.37 -24.70 -15.99
C GLY A 179 42.66 -24.27 -16.69
N GLY A 180 43.39 -23.36 -16.06
CA GLY A 180 44.78 -23.16 -16.35
C GLY A 180 45.53 -24.33 -15.74
N GLU A 181 45.85 -25.35 -16.53
CA GLU A 181 47.01 -26.21 -16.32
C GLU A 181 47.27 -27.05 -17.56
N GLY A 182 48.41 -26.81 -18.19
CA GLY A 182 48.83 -27.50 -19.41
C GLY A 182 49.90 -26.79 -20.21
N ARG A 183 50.82 -26.06 -19.57
CA ARG A 183 52.10 -25.73 -20.18
C ARG A 183 53.22 -26.12 -19.22
N SER A 184 53.97 -27.13 -19.61
CA SER A 184 55.31 -27.43 -19.12
C SER A 184 56.03 -28.23 -20.22
N PRO A 185 57.37 -28.13 -20.24
CA PRO A 185 58.18 -27.68 -21.38
C PRO A 185 58.45 -28.72 -22.47
#